data_AF-A0A2S2QC16-F1
#
_entry.id   AF-A0A2S2QC16-F1
#
_cell.length_a   1.000
_cell.length_b   1.000
_cell.length_c   1.000
_cell.angle_alpha   90.00
_cell.angle_beta   90.00
_cell.angle_gamma   90.00
#
_symmetry.space_group_name_H-M   'P 1'
#
loop_
_entity.id
_entity.type
_entity.pdbx_description
1 polymer ?
#
loop_
_entity_poly.entity_id
_entity_poly.type
_entity_poly.pdbx_seq_one_letter_code
_entity_poly.pdbx_strand_id
1 'polypeptide(L)'
;MSPGRAARVLRGRDVGERGRVLRRVPRRFRGRFRAGRFAVPRTGRDCRDAVGADEFREWMGRVLPLLADGSVIVMDNAPYHTAKVDRAPTMDDGKDVIVEWLKRNGETADRSMVYVELMAMVRRVKPLRKKYAIDELAKADGKTVLRLPRNHRELNPMVLAWSSVKEHVSANVSSCEPSDGKNLIVEAVDRVNAEMWKGFVGSAMEEEKKMLRSGLHRGRPLGRGLGR
;
A
#
# COMPACT_ATOMS: atom_id res chain seq x y z
N MET A 1 39.37 19.86 9.57
CA MET A 1 39.06 20.04 11.00
C MET A 1 37.61 20.52 11.10
N SER A 2 36.72 19.67 11.58
CA SER A 2 35.41 20.07 12.12
C SER A 2 35.62 20.59 13.57
N PRO A 3 34.57 20.84 14.37
CA PRO A 3 33.52 21.88 14.28
C PRO A 3 33.33 22.57 15.66
N GLY A 4 32.46 23.59 15.76
CA GLY A 4 32.22 24.26 17.06
C GLY A 4 30.94 25.06 17.20
N ARG A 5 29.85 24.36 17.55
CA ARG A 5 28.75 24.75 18.47
C ARG A 5 28.04 26.10 18.30
N ALA A 6 26.72 26.04 18.13
CA ALA A 6 25.80 26.44 19.20
C ALA A 6 24.38 25.91 18.94
N ALA A 7 23.90 25.12 19.90
CA ALA A 7 22.51 24.75 20.08
C ALA A 7 21.90 25.68 21.14
N ARG A 8 20.64 26.12 20.94
CA ARG A 8 19.68 26.41 22.03
C ARG A 8 18.28 26.63 21.44
N VAL A 9 17.35 25.70 21.69
CA VAL A 9 16.35 25.70 22.78
C VAL A 9 15.09 26.48 22.43
N LEU A 10 14.00 25.74 22.25
CA LEU A 10 12.72 26.03 22.89
C LEU A 10 12.26 24.75 23.60
N ARG A 11 12.34 24.74 24.94
CA ARG A 11 11.64 23.81 25.81
C ARG A 11 10.34 24.45 26.25
N GLY A 12 9.31 23.62 26.43
CA GLY A 12 8.37 23.77 27.53
C GLY A 12 7.00 24.32 27.19
N ARG A 13 6.04 23.42 26.93
CA ARG A 13 4.79 23.39 27.69
C ARG A 13 4.51 21.95 28.09
N ASP A 14 4.52 21.74 29.39
CA ASP A 14 4.10 20.53 30.08
C ASP A 14 2.65 20.75 30.59
N VAL A 15 2.05 19.65 31.04
CA VAL A 15 0.82 19.47 31.81
C VAL A 15 -0.46 19.22 31.00
N GLY A 16 -0.93 17.97 31.12
CA GLY A 16 -2.34 17.64 30.93
C GLY A 16 -2.60 16.16 30.69
N GLU A 17 -2.44 15.32 31.72
CA GLU A 17 -3.07 14.00 31.79
C GLU A 17 -4.51 14.06 31.25
N ARG A 18 -4.83 13.12 30.36
CA ARG A 18 -6.17 12.54 30.23
C ARG A 18 -6.09 11.29 29.37
N GLY A 19 -5.77 10.19 30.03
CA GLY A 19 -6.23 8.89 29.56
C GLY A 19 -7.75 8.94 29.39
N ARG A 20 -8.22 8.70 28.17
CA ARG A 20 -9.64 8.43 27.93
C ARG A 20 -9.77 7.25 26.99
N VAL A 21 -9.96 6.10 27.62
CA VAL A 21 -10.59 4.91 27.06
C VAL A 21 -11.91 5.34 26.40
N LEU A 22 -12.03 5.18 25.09
CA LEU A 22 -13.32 5.27 24.41
C LEU A 22 -13.79 3.86 24.04
N ARG A 23 -14.34 3.19 25.06
CA ARG A 23 -15.42 2.22 24.84
C ARG A 23 -16.66 3.00 24.43
N ARG A 24 -17.08 2.88 23.17
CA ARG A 24 -18.48 3.08 22.77
C ARG A 24 -18.86 2.04 21.72
N VAL A 25 -19.48 0.97 22.18
CA VAL A 25 -20.27 0.05 21.37
C VAL A 25 -21.66 0.67 21.20
N PRO A 26 -22.16 0.95 19.98
CA PRO A 26 -23.57 1.27 19.79
C PRO A 26 -24.42 -0.01 19.89
N ARG A 27 -25.42 0.04 20.78
CA ARG A 27 -26.45 -1.00 20.93
C ARG A 27 -27.39 -1.01 19.72
N ARG A 28 -27.68 -2.23 19.24
CA ARG A 28 -28.89 -2.69 18.52
C ARG A 28 -29.42 -1.82 17.37
N PHE A 29 -29.11 -2.25 16.14
CA PHE A 29 -30.04 -2.10 15.02
C PHE A 29 -30.75 -3.45 14.79
N ARG A 30 -32.03 -3.54 15.14
CA ARG A 30 -32.90 -4.65 14.71
C ARG A 30 -33.45 -4.29 13.31
N GLY A 31 -32.75 -4.71 12.27
CA GLY A 31 -33.27 -4.72 10.90
C GLY A 31 -33.70 -6.13 10.51
N ARG A 32 -34.95 -6.31 10.09
CA ARG A 32 -35.47 -7.57 9.54
C ARG A 32 -34.70 -7.93 8.27
N PHE A 33 -33.95 -9.03 8.29
CA PHE A 33 -33.44 -9.66 7.07
C PHE A 33 -34.58 -10.44 6.40
N ARG A 34 -34.95 -10.07 5.18
CA ARG A 34 -35.71 -10.94 4.27
C ARG A 34 -34.74 -11.94 3.66
N ALA A 35 -35.07 -13.23 3.77
CA ALA A 35 -34.34 -14.32 3.14
C ALA A 35 -34.50 -14.27 1.62
N GLY A 36 -33.48 -13.77 0.91
CA GLY A 36 -33.29 -14.01 -0.51
C GLY A 36 -32.36 -15.21 -0.69
N ARG A 37 -32.86 -16.29 -1.29
CA ARG A 37 -32.08 -17.49 -1.62
C ARG A 37 -31.03 -17.13 -2.68
N PHE A 38 -29.76 -17.21 -2.33
CA PHE A 38 -28.69 -17.28 -3.33
C PHE A 38 -28.41 -18.75 -3.62
N ALA A 39 -28.82 -19.19 -4.81
CA ALA A 39 -28.40 -20.47 -5.37
C ALA A 39 -26.92 -20.36 -5.74
N VAL A 40 -26.11 -21.31 -5.25
CA VAL A 40 -24.69 -21.44 -5.59
C VAL A 40 -24.57 -22.40 -6.77
N PRO A 41 -24.09 -21.96 -7.95
CA PRO A 41 -23.67 -22.90 -8.98
C PRO A 41 -22.38 -23.57 -8.49
N ARG A 42 -22.46 -24.87 -8.19
CA ARG A 42 -21.27 -25.69 -7.94
C ARG A 42 -20.60 -26.00 -9.28
N THR A 43 -19.44 -25.40 -9.51
CA THR A 43 -18.42 -26.02 -10.37
C THR A 43 -17.06 -25.78 -9.76
N GLY A 44 -16.38 -26.88 -9.39
CA GLY A 44 -15.07 -26.86 -8.77
C GLY A 44 -13.99 -26.23 -9.65
N ARG A 45 -13.19 -25.37 -9.03
CA ARG A 45 -11.77 -25.17 -9.31
C ARG A 45 -11.20 -24.29 -8.19
N ASP A 46 -10.17 -24.81 -7.55
CA ASP A 46 -9.39 -24.16 -6.49
C ASP A 46 -8.92 -22.74 -6.84
N CYS A 47 -8.79 -21.91 -5.79
CA CYS A 47 -8.13 -20.59 -5.76
C CYS A 47 -8.70 -19.49 -6.68
N ARG A 48 -9.83 -18.85 -6.31
CA ARG A 48 -10.32 -17.69 -7.08
C ARG A 48 -11.26 -16.73 -6.33
N ASP A 49 -10.70 -15.93 -5.43
CA ASP A 49 -11.21 -14.60 -5.07
C ASP A 49 -10.00 -13.70 -4.78
N ALA A 50 -9.13 -13.53 -5.79
CA ALA A 50 -8.05 -12.55 -5.67
C ALA A 50 -8.70 -11.16 -5.67
N VAL A 51 -8.57 -10.43 -4.57
CA VAL A 51 -9.01 -9.03 -4.47
C VAL A 51 -8.38 -8.26 -5.65
N GLY A 52 -9.23 -7.76 -6.54
CA GLY A 52 -8.82 -6.93 -7.67
C GLY A 52 -8.54 -5.50 -7.23
N ALA A 53 -8.06 -4.70 -8.18
CA ALA A 53 -7.73 -3.30 -7.93
C ALA A 53 -8.97 -2.47 -7.53
N ASP A 54 -10.14 -2.81 -8.09
CA ASP A 54 -11.39 -2.10 -7.81
C ASP A 54 -11.95 -2.45 -6.43
N GLU A 55 -11.97 -3.74 -6.03
CA GLU A 55 -12.43 -4.11 -4.68
C GLU A 55 -11.53 -3.51 -3.61
N PHE A 56 -10.21 -3.49 -3.84
CA PHE A 56 -9.27 -2.84 -2.92
C PHE A 56 -9.52 -1.34 -2.84
N ARG A 57 -9.76 -0.67 -3.98
CA ARG A 57 -10.07 0.78 -4.01
C ARG A 57 -11.35 1.11 -3.24
N GLU A 58 -12.40 0.32 -3.40
CA GLU A 58 -13.65 0.49 -2.66
C GLU A 58 -13.48 0.27 -1.16
N TRP A 59 -12.73 -0.77 -0.77
CA TRP A 59 -12.36 -0.99 0.62
C TRP A 59 -11.57 0.20 1.18
N MET A 60 -10.57 0.69 0.44
CA MET A 60 -9.77 1.83 0.85
C MET A 60 -10.60 3.09 1.04
N GLY A 61 -11.56 3.36 0.16
CA GLY A 61 -12.51 4.48 0.29
C GLY A 61 -13.35 4.43 1.56
N ARG A 62 -13.63 3.23 2.09
CA ARG A 62 -14.32 3.06 3.39
C ARG A 62 -13.40 3.22 4.60
N VAL A 63 -12.11 2.89 4.44
CA VAL A 63 -11.12 2.95 5.53
C VAL A 63 -10.58 4.36 5.72
N LEU A 64 -10.36 5.11 4.64
CA LEU A 64 -9.76 6.44 4.67
C LEU A 64 -10.45 7.41 5.67
N PRO A 65 -11.79 7.53 5.70
CA PRO A 65 -12.47 8.42 6.65
C PRO A 65 -12.35 8.01 8.13
N LEU A 66 -11.92 6.77 8.41
CA LEU A 66 -11.72 6.26 9.78
C LEU A 66 -10.33 6.61 10.33
N LEU A 67 -9.41 7.05 9.47
CA LEU A 67 -8.06 7.42 9.86
C LEU A 67 -8.01 8.92 10.22
N ALA A 68 -7.13 9.27 11.16
CA ALA A 68 -6.90 10.66 11.53
C ALA A 68 -6.40 11.49 10.34
N ASP A 69 -6.69 12.79 10.35
CA ASP A 69 -6.20 13.72 9.33
C ASP A 69 -4.67 13.76 9.28
N GLY A 70 -4.11 13.87 8.08
CA GLY A 70 -2.65 13.87 7.88
C GLY A 70 -1.97 12.50 8.12
N SER A 71 -2.75 11.42 8.26
CA SER A 71 -2.18 10.07 8.41
C SER A 71 -1.28 9.68 7.24
N VAL A 72 -0.20 8.97 7.57
CA VAL A 72 0.69 8.33 6.60
C VAL A 72 0.37 6.85 6.51
N ILE A 73 0.10 6.37 5.30
CA ILE A 73 -0.31 5.00 5.00
C ILE A 73 0.89 4.30 4.38
N VAL A 74 1.47 3.34 5.10
CA VAL A 74 2.58 2.53 4.59
C VAL A 74 2.02 1.40 3.74
N MET A 75 2.50 1.26 2.51
CA MET A 75 1.93 0.33 1.53
C MET A 75 3.01 -0.36 0.69
N ASP A 76 2.82 -1.65 0.44
CA ASP A 76 3.70 -2.41 -0.44
C ASP A 76 3.37 -2.15 -1.93
N ASN A 77 4.00 -2.92 -2.82
CA ASN A 77 3.84 -2.79 -4.26
C ASN A 77 3.05 -3.94 -4.91
N ALA A 78 2.08 -4.53 -4.20
CA ALA A 78 1.18 -5.52 -4.78
C ALA A 78 0.48 -4.98 -6.05
N PRO A 79 0.11 -5.83 -7.03
CA PRO A 79 -0.49 -5.38 -8.28
C PRO A 79 -1.74 -4.51 -8.08
N TYR A 80 -2.64 -4.91 -7.18
CA TYR A 80 -3.87 -4.16 -6.86
C TYR A 80 -3.59 -2.84 -6.13
N HIS A 81 -2.48 -2.73 -5.39
CA HIS A 81 -2.03 -1.45 -4.82
C HIS A 81 -1.43 -0.49 -5.85
N THR A 82 -0.97 -0.99 -7.00
CA THR A 82 -0.17 -0.25 -7.98
C THR A 82 -0.90 0.01 -9.30
N ALA A 83 -2.23 -0.07 -9.29
CA ALA A 83 -3.06 0.33 -10.41
C ALA A 83 -2.80 1.81 -10.77
N LYS A 84 -2.43 2.08 -12.02
CA LYS A 84 -2.08 3.42 -12.50
C LYS A 84 -3.33 4.14 -13.01
N VAL A 85 -3.44 5.44 -12.72
CA VAL A 85 -4.55 6.29 -13.20
C VAL A 85 -4.43 6.55 -14.70
N ASP A 86 -3.22 6.77 -15.19
CA ASP A 86 -2.92 6.99 -16.60
C ASP A 86 -1.73 6.11 -17.00
N ARG A 87 -2.03 4.88 -17.40
CA ARG A 87 -1.00 3.92 -17.81
C ARG A 87 -0.51 4.32 -19.20
N ALA A 88 0.73 4.83 -19.26
CA ALA A 88 1.45 4.95 -20.52
C ALA A 88 1.51 3.58 -21.25
N PRO A 89 1.25 3.55 -22.57
CA PRO A 89 1.30 2.35 -23.38
C PRO A 89 2.66 1.62 -23.32
N THR A 90 2.64 0.31 -23.52
CA THR A 90 3.81 -0.58 -23.64
C THR A 90 3.92 -1.17 -25.04
N MET A 91 5.01 -1.89 -25.32
CA MET A 91 5.22 -2.56 -26.61
C MET A 91 4.17 -3.65 -26.91
N ASP A 92 3.41 -4.07 -25.88
CA ASP A 92 2.33 -5.05 -26.00
C ASP A 92 1.00 -4.40 -26.42
N ASP A 93 0.92 -3.06 -26.35
CA ASP A 93 -0.29 -2.33 -26.72
C ASP A 93 -0.34 -2.12 -28.24
N GLY A 94 -1.56 -2.17 -28.77
CA GLY A 94 -1.83 -1.91 -30.18
C GLY A 94 -1.52 -0.46 -30.58
N LYS A 95 -1.18 -0.27 -31.85
CA LYS A 95 -0.81 1.05 -32.39
C LYS A 95 -1.91 2.10 -32.19
N ASP A 96 -3.18 1.69 -32.29
CA ASP A 96 -4.33 2.59 -32.08
C ASP A 96 -4.39 3.10 -30.63
N VAL A 97 -4.14 2.22 -29.64
CA VAL A 97 -4.07 2.59 -28.21
C VAL A 97 -2.95 3.61 -27.97
N ILE A 98 -1.79 3.40 -28.61
CA ILE A 98 -0.64 4.29 -28.48
C ILE A 98 -0.96 5.68 -29.07
N VAL A 99 -1.53 5.71 -30.28
CA VAL A 99 -1.90 6.95 -30.96
C VAL A 99 -2.95 7.72 -30.15
N GLU A 100 -3.99 7.06 -29.67
CA GLU A 100 -5.01 7.70 -28.83
C GLU A 100 -4.41 8.26 -27.53
N TRP A 101 -3.55 7.49 -26.86
CA TRP A 101 -2.90 7.96 -25.64
C TRP A 101 -2.02 9.19 -25.89
N LEU A 102 -1.26 9.20 -26.99
CA LEU A 102 -0.45 10.35 -27.40
C LEU A 102 -1.30 11.59 -27.67
N LYS A 103 -2.40 11.43 -28.42
CA LYS A 103 -3.36 12.52 -28.69
C LYS A 103 -3.96 13.10 -27.41
N ARG A 104 -4.38 12.24 -26.48
CA ARG A 104 -4.91 12.68 -25.16
C ARG A 104 -3.87 13.42 -24.33
N ASN A 105 -2.58 13.13 -24.54
CA ASN A 105 -1.47 13.82 -23.89
C ASN A 105 -0.91 15.00 -24.71
N GLY A 106 -1.65 15.47 -25.74
CA GLY A 106 -1.33 16.69 -26.48
C GLY A 106 -0.34 16.50 -27.64
N GLU A 107 -0.05 15.27 -28.03
CA GLU A 107 0.85 14.97 -29.15
C GLU A 107 0.08 14.71 -30.45
N THR A 108 0.61 15.18 -31.57
CA THR A 108 0.11 14.83 -32.89
C THR A 108 0.70 13.49 -33.30
N ALA A 109 -0.09 12.43 -33.17
CA ALA A 109 0.28 11.07 -33.57
C ALA A 109 -0.70 10.51 -34.60
N ASP A 110 -0.19 9.74 -35.55
CA ASP A 110 -1.02 9.07 -36.55
C ASP A 110 -0.63 7.58 -36.70
N ARG A 111 -1.59 6.76 -37.16
CA ARG A 111 -1.37 5.33 -37.37
C ARG A 111 -0.37 5.05 -38.49
N SER A 112 -0.12 5.97 -39.41
CA SER A 112 0.91 5.85 -40.45
C SER A 112 2.34 5.90 -39.92
N MET A 113 2.59 6.56 -38.77
CA MET A 113 3.94 6.73 -38.20
C MET A 113 4.58 5.40 -37.79
N VAL A 114 5.91 5.30 -37.76
CA VAL A 114 6.56 4.03 -37.42
C VAL A 114 6.36 3.73 -35.92
N TYR A 115 6.16 2.46 -35.56
CA TYR A 115 5.89 2.06 -34.18
C TYR A 115 6.98 2.53 -33.20
N VAL A 116 8.24 2.48 -33.62
CA VAL A 116 9.39 2.93 -32.82
C VAL A 116 9.33 4.43 -32.54
N GLU A 117 8.87 5.24 -33.49
CA GLU A 117 8.70 6.69 -33.34
C GLU A 117 7.58 7.01 -32.35
N LEU A 118 6.43 6.33 -32.48
CA LEU A 118 5.33 6.43 -31.53
C LEU A 118 5.81 6.12 -30.10
N MET A 119 6.58 5.04 -29.92
CA MET A 119 7.12 4.68 -28.61
C MET A 119 8.23 5.61 -28.11
N ALA A 120 8.94 6.30 -29.00
CA ALA A 120 9.87 7.36 -28.61
C ALA A 120 9.10 8.58 -28.06
N MET A 121 7.99 8.95 -28.70
CA MET A 121 7.10 10.00 -28.20
C MET A 121 6.47 9.64 -26.85
N VAL A 122 5.97 8.41 -26.69
CA VAL A 122 5.45 7.93 -25.39
C VAL A 122 6.53 8.05 -24.31
N ARG A 123 7.78 7.70 -24.61
CA ARG A 123 8.90 7.83 -23.65
C ARG A 123 9.21 9.26 -23.25
N ARG A 124 9.06 10.22 -24.18
CA ARG A 124 9.27 11.66 -23.94
C ARG A 124 8.16 12.26 -23.08
N VAL A 125 6.92 11.86 -23.30
CA VAL A 125 5.73 12.49 -22.72
C VAL A 125 5.30 11.83 -21.42
N LYS A 126 5.54 10.52 -21.25
CA LYS A 126 5.09 9.80 -20.05
C LYS A 126 5.61 10.48 -18.77
N PRO A 127 4.77 10.62 -17.74
CA PRO A 127 5.19 11.18 -16.46
C PRO A 127 6.39 10.43 -15.87
N LEU A 128 7.40 11.17 -15.41
CA LEU A 128 8.55 10.61 -14.69
C LEU A 128 8.11 9.90 -13.40
N ARG A 129 7.10 10.46 -12.72
CA ARG A 129 6.50 9.88 -11.52
C ARG A 129 5.19 9.18 -11.88
N LYS A 130 5.10 7.90 -11.52
CA LYS A 130 3.89 7.10 -11.66
C LYS A 130 2.83 7.65 -10.70
N LYS A 131 1.61 7.85 -11.20
CA LYS A 131 0.43 8.15 -10.38
C LYS A 131 -0.38 6.87 -10.20
N TYR A 132 -0.64 6.50 -8.95
CA TYR A 132 -1.42 5.33 -8.62
C TYR A 132 -2.80 5.75 -8.12
N ALA A 133 -3.84 5.00 -8.50
CA ALA A 133 -5.22 5.34 -8.17
C ALA A 133 -5.45 5.46 -6.66
N ILE A 134 -4.83 4.56 -5.89
CA ILE A 134 -4.92 4.58 -4.42
C ILE A 134 -4.22 5.79 -3.81
N ASP A 135 -3.09 6.22 -4.38
CA ASP A 135 -2.32 7.36 -3.86
C ASP A 135 -3.10 8.66 -4.08
N GLU A 136 -3.75 8.81 -5.25
CA GLU A 136 -4.62 9.96 -5.53
C GLU A 136 -5.89 9.92 -4.66
N LEU A 137 -6.46 8.74 -4.41
CA LEU A 137 -7.61 8.58 -3.52
C LEU A 137 -7.27 9.00 -2.08
N ALA A 138 -6.15 8.52 -1.53
CA ALA A 138 -5.69 8.90 -0.20
C ALA A 138 -5.37 10.40 -0.11
N LYS A 139 -4.75 10.96 -1.16
CA LYS A 139 -4.42 12.38 -1.24
C LYS A 139 -5.67 13.27 -1.25
N ALA A 140 -6.73 12.86 -1.96
CA ALA A 140 -8.00 13.57 -1.95
C ALA A 140 -8.64 13.63 -0.56
N ASP A 141 -8.36 12.63 0.29
CA ASP A 141 -8.81 12.54 1.68
C ASP A 141 -7.79 13.13 2.69
N GLY A 142 -6.83 13.93 2.21
CA GLY A 142 -5.83 14.60 3.05
C GLY A 142 -4.77 13.68 3.66
N LYS A 143 -4.52 12.51 3.07
CA LYS A 143 -3.62 11.47 3.58
C LYS A 143 -2.47 11.19 2.60
N THR A 144 -1.36 10.70 3.12
CA THR A 144 -0.15 10.44 2.32
C THR A 144 0.16 8.95 2.26
N VAL A 145 0.41 8.41 1.07
CA VAL A 145 0.89 7.02 0.91
C VAL A 145 2.42 7.01 0.87
N LEU A 146 3.02 6.23 1.76
CA LEU A 146 4.45 5.91 1.76
C LEU A 146 4.66 4.50 1.20
N ARG A 147 5.28 4.40 0.02
CA ARG A 147 5.53 3.09 -0.62
C ARG A 147 6.85 2.50 -0.20
N LEU A 148 6.79 1.23 0.17
CA LEU A 148 7.98 0.46 0.49
C LEU A 148 8.82 0.20 -0.78
N PRO A 149 10.15 0.11 -0.66
CA PRO A 149 11.01 -0.43 -1.71
C PRO A 149 10.56 -1.83 -2.15
N ARG A 150 10.73 -2.16 -3.44
CA ARG A 150 10.39 -3.49 -3.97
C ARG A 150 11.26 -4.56 -3.31
N ASN A 151 10.64 -5.69 -2.97
CA ASN A 151 11.28 -6.87 -2.37
C ASN A 151 11.85 -6.65 -0.95
N HIS A 152 11.41 -5.61 -0.24
CA HIS A 152 11.85 -5.31 1.13
C HIS A 152 10.68 -5.43 2.12
N ARG A 153 10.21 -6.66 2.33
CA ARG A 153 9.07 -6.95 3.22
C ARG A 153 9.41 -6.72 4.70
N GLU A 154 10.69 -6.77 5.05
CA GLU A 154 11.26 -6.50 6.36
C GLU A 154 11.02 -5.05 6.83
N LEU A 155 10.75 -4.14 5.90
CA LEU A 155 10.35 -2.76 6.19
C LEU A 155 8.83 -2.61 6.40
N ASN A 156 8.06 -3.69 6.26
CA ASN A 156 6.61 -3.68 6.45
C ASN A 156 6.24 -4.24 7.84
N PRO A 157 5.85 -3.40 8.81
CA PRO A 157 5.45 -3.87 10.14
C PRO A 157 4.23 -4.80 10.11
N MET A 158 3.37 -4.71 9.08
CA MET A 158 2.24 -5.63 8.91
C MET A 158 2.68 -7.09 8.71
N VAL A 159 3.89 -7.34 8.21
CA VAL A 159 4.40 -8.71 8.05
C VAL A 159 4.65 -9.36 9.41
N LEU A 160 5.15 -8.58 10.38
CA LEU A 160 5.38 -9.06 11.74
C LEU A 160 4.06 -9.23 12.49
N ALA A 161 3.14 -8.27 12.37
CA ALA A 161 1.80 -8.38 12.94
C ALA A 161 1.05 -9.61 12.42
N TRP A 162 1.10 -9.85 11.11
CA TRP A 162 0.45 -11.00 10.49
C TRP A 162 1.12 -12.32 10.86
N SER A 163 2.44 -12.34 11.05
CA SER A 163 3.14 -13.52 11.56
C SER A 163 2.67 -13.88 12.97
N SER A 164 2.51 -12.89 13.85
CA SER A 164 1.97 -13.10 15.21
C SER A 164 0.53 -13.64 15.18
N VAL A 165 -0.31 -13.12 14.30
CA VAL A 165 -1.68 -13.62 14.11
C VAL A 165 -1.66 -15.08 13.64
N LYS A 166 -0.84 -15.41 12.65
CA LYS A 166 -0.71 -16.78 12.14
C LYS A 166 -0.24 -17.75 13.21
N GLU A 167 0.76 -17.38 13.98
CA GLU A 167 1.29 -18.22 15.06
C GLU A 167 0.21 -18.52 16.10
N HIS A 168 -0.58 -17.52 16.49
CA HIS A 168 -1.70 -17.71 17.38
C HIS A 168 -2.75 -18.68 16.81
N VAL A 169 -3.17 -18.46 15.57
CA VAL A 169 -4.16 -19.33 14.91
C VAL A 169 -3.62 -20.76 14.81
N SER A 170 -2.39 -20.95 14.36
CA SER A 170 -1.76 -22.27 14.22
C SER A 170 -1.61 -23.01 15.54
N ALA A 171 -1.35 -22.31 16.65
CA ALA A 171 -1.23 -22.92 17.97
C ALA A 171 -2.58 -23.36 18.58
N ASN A 172 -3.69 -22.76 18.13
CA ASN A 172 -5.01 -22.94 18.74
C ASN A 172 -6.04 -23.62 17.82
N VAL A 173 -5.65 -23.95 16.58
CA VAL A 173 -6.53 -24.70 15.67
C VAL A 173 -6.58 -26.17 16.13
N SER A 174 -7.65 -26.53 16.84
CA SER A 174 -7.87 -27.89 17.34
C SER A 174 -8.77 -28.74 16.44
N SER A 175 -9.49 -28.12 15.49
CA SER A 175 -10.41 -28.81 14.59
C SER A 175 -10.40 -28.18 13.18
N CYS A 176 -10.62 -28.99 12.14
CA CYS A 176 -10.72 -28.56 10.74
C CYS A 176 -12.05 -27.85 10.40
N GLU A 177 -12.79 -27.31 11.38
CA GLU A 177 -14.04 -26.60 11.13
C GLU A 177 -13.80 -25.14 10.68
N PRO A 178 -14.37 -24.70 9.55
CA PRO A 178 -14.16 -23.35 9.01
C PRO A 178 -14.65 -22.20 9.92
N SER A 179 -15.56 -22.49 10.85
CA SER A 179 -16.13 -21.49 11.76
C SER A 179 -15.20 -21.14 12.93
N ASP A 180 -14.41 -22.12 13.40
CA ASP A 180 -13.39 -21.93 14.44
C ASP A 180 -12.29 -20.98 13.96
N GLY A 181 -11.89 -21.11 12.67
CA GLY A 181 -10.84 -20.28 12.09
C GLY A 181 -11.16 -18.78 12.07
N LYS A 182 -12.41 -18.38 11.84
CA LYS A 182 -12.79 -16.96 11.82
C LYS A 182 -12.71 -16.33 13.22
N ASN A 183 -13.20 -17.03 14.23
CA ASN A 183 -13.17 -16.55 15.61
C ASN A 183 -11.72 -16.44 16.11
N LEU A 184 -10.88 -17.43 15.80
CA LEU A 184 -9.45 -17.40 16.13
C LEU A 184 -8.71 -16.26 15.45
N ILE A 185 -9.05 -15.90 14.20
CA ILE A 185 -8.45 -14.74 13.53
C ILE A 185 -8.86 -13.45 14.24
N VAL A 186 -10.14 -13.28 14.59
CA VAL A 186 -10.60 -12.07 15.32
C VAL A 186 -9.90 -11.97 16.67
N GLU A 187 -9.82 -13.07 17.42
CA GLU A 187 -9.12 -13.12 18.70
C GLU A 187 -7.61 -12.79 18.53
N ALA A 188 -6.96 -13.38 17.53
CA ALA A 188 -5.55 -13.13 17.24
C ALA A 188 -5.29 -11.65 16.90
N VAL A 189 -6.18 -11.02 16.14
CA VAL A 189 -6.09 -9.59 15.80
C VAL A 189 -6.28 -8.73 17.04
N ASP A 190 -7.25 -9.04 17.90
CA ASP A 190 -7.50 -8.32 19.16
C ASP A 190 -6.32 -8.44 20.15
N ARG A 191 -5.55 -9.53 20.09
CA ARG A 191 -4.33 -9.72 20.87
C ARG A 191 -3.19 -8.79 20.43
N VAL A 192 -3.17 -8.34 19.17
CA VAL A 192 -2.18 -7.38 18.68
C VAL A 192 -2.47 -5.99 19.25
N ASN A 193 -1.94 -5.76 20.45
CA ASN A 193 -2.14 -4.51 21.18
C ASN A 193 -1.14 -3.41 20.74
N ALA A 194 -1.31 -2.21 21.31
CA ALA A 194 -0.48 -1.05 20.99
C ALA A 194 1.01 -1.25 21.29
N GLU A 195 1.37 -2.02 22.31
CA GLU A 195 2.76 -2.30 22.67
C GLU A 195 3.42 -3.23 21.64
N MET A 196 2.74 -4.31 21.25
CA MET A 196 3.19 -5.21 20.19
C MET A 196 3.34 -4.46 18.87
N TRP A 197 2.35 -3.63 18.50
CA TRP A 197 2.41 -2.81 17.29
C TRP A 197 3.61 -1.87 17.28
N LYS A 198 3.88 -1.20 18.41
CA LYS A 198 5.06 -0.35 18.58
C LYS A 198 6.36 -1.15 18.41
N GLY A 199 6.41 -2.39 18.92
CA GLY A 199 7.51 -3.31 18.71
C GLY A 199 7.75 -3.63 17.23
N PHE A 200 6.69 -3.97 16.49
CA PHE A 200 6.77 -4.29 15.06
C PHE A 200 7.28 -3.10 14.23
N VAL A 201 6.78 -1.90 14.52
CA VAL A 201 7.28 -0.67 13.88
C VAL A 201 8.75 -0.44 14.23
N GLY A 202 9.13 -0.64 15.49
CA GLY A 202 10.52 -0.54 15.93
C GLY A 202 11.46 -1.48 15.18
N SER A 203 11.06 -2.73 14.96
CA SER A 203 11.84 -3.70 14.17
C SER A 203 12.03 -3.25 12.71
N ALA A 204 10.97 -2.73 12.06
CA ALA A 204 11.07 -2.21 10.70
C ALA A 204 12.03 -1.00 10.62
N MET A 205 12.00 -0.11 11.61
CA MET A 205 12.91 1.03 11.69
C MET A 205 14.38 0.62 11.92
N GLU A 206 14.63 -0.41 12.74
CA GLU A 206 16.00 -0.90 12.93
C GLU A 206 16.58 -1.53 11.67
N GLU A 207 15.75 -2.27 10.91
CA GLU A 207 16.18 -2.83 9.64
C GLU A 207 16.45 -1.72 8.61
N GLU A 208 15.63 -0.66 8.57
CA GLU A 208 15.92 0.54 7.75
C GLU A 208 17.28 1.14 8.11
N LYS A 209 17.55 1.38 9.41
CA LYS A 209 18.85 1.92 9.84
C LYS A 209 20.01 1.02 9.45
N LYS A 210 19.83 -0.30 9.53
CA LYS A 210 20.85 -1.29 9.13
C LYS A 210 21.14 -1.21 7.64
N MET A 211 20.11 -1.08 6.79
CA MET A 211 20.27 -0.89 5.34
C MET A 211 21.00 0.42 5.00
N LEU A 212 20.69 1.51 5.72
CA LEU A 212 21.37 2.79 5.54
C LEU A 212 22.85 2.70 5.93
N ARG A 213 23.18 2.01 7.03
CA ARG A 213 24.57 1.81 7.49
C ARG A 213 25.38 0.90 6.56
N SER A 214 24.78 -0.15 6.01
CA SER A 214 25.47 -1.11 5.16
C SER A 214 25.79 -0.58 3.75
N GLY A 215 25.33 0.63 3.41
CA GLY A 215 25.62 1.25 2.12
C GLY A 215 24.94 0.55 0.94
N LEU A 216 23.91 -0.28 1.19
CA LEU A 216 23.11 -0.95 0.14
C LEU A 216 22.41 0.03 -0.82
N HIS A 217 22.51 1.34 -0.55
CA HIS A 217 22.00 2.43 -1.38
C HIS A 217 23.05 3.13 -2.26
N ARG A 218 24.31 2.66 -2.33
CA ARG A 218 25.23 3.16 -3.36
C ARG A 218 24.76 2.65 -4.72
N GLY A 219 23.91 3.43 -5.36
CA GLY A 219 23.52 3.25 -6.75
C GLY A 219 24.76 2.99 -7.61
N ARG A 220 24.60 2.08 -8.58
CA ARG A 220 25.59 1.83 -9.63
C ARG A 220 26.16 3.19 -10.10
N PRO A 221 27.49 3.39 -10.11
CA PRO A 221 28.06 4.58 -10.73
C PRO A 221 27.56 4.59 -12.18
N LEU A 222 26.90 5.67 -12.58
CA LEU A 222 26.69 5.96 -13.99
C LEU A 222 28.08 5.91 -14.63
N GLY A 223 28.25 5.01 -15.60
CA GLY A 223 29.52 4.78 -16.26
C GLY A 223 30.14 6.12 -16.65
N ARG A 224 31.40 6.33 -16.24
CA ARG A 224 32.20 7.41 -16.80
C ARG A 224 32.21 7.20 -18.30
N GLY A 225 31.65 8.15 -19.04
CA GLY A 225 31.86 8.24 -20.46
C GLY A 225 33.36 8.28 -20.72
N LEU A 226 33.86 7.28 -21.43
CA LEU A 226 35.12 7.43 -22.15
C LEU A 226 34.75 8.14 -23.45
N GLY A 227 35.05 9.44 -23.44
CA GLY A 227 35.10 10.23 -24.66
C GLY A 227 36.46 10.06 -25.35
N ARG A 228 36.39 10.25 -26.66
CA ARG A 228 37.42 10.28 -27.71
C ARG A 228 37.80 8.92 -28.27
#